data_AF-N9FI02-F1
#
_entry.id   AF-N9FI02-F1
#
_cell.length_a   1.000
_cell.length_b   1.000
_cell.length_c   1.000
_cell.angle_alpha   90.00
_cell.angle_beta   90.00
_cell.angle_gamma   90.00
#
_symmetry.space_group_name_H-M   'P 1'
#
loop_
_entity.id
_entity.type
_entity.pdbx_description
1 polymer ?
#
loop_
_entity_poly.entity_id
_entity_poly.type
_entity_poly.pdbx_seq_one_letter_code
_entity_poly.pdbx_strand_id
1 'polypeptide(L)'
;MHILFIGYGKTSQRVAKHLFEQGHHISTISRSEKTDCYATHYMQDIHKLDLSKLNPIDVVYVILAPKQSGIDAYQHTYLDGIEPIVKALKLHPVRRIIVVSSTRVYGENAGERIDDESVIKPIDEQGHILRKMELLWQSYYPEQTIIIRPTGIYGTSILRLKKLAEQTQNYPAIHFSNRIHIDDLAKFLALLPELEKAQKSYIVSNNAPLPMHEILLWFQQQLKLPLLQLASRQRTGKQIYATRLLSTGFRFDHLICFNDYAAGLAVHSNEK
;
A
#
# COMPACT_ATOMS: atom_id res chain seq x y z
N MET A 1 14.06 -18.82 4.50
CA MET A 1 12.94 -18.58 5.42
C MET A 1 11.65 -19.06 4.80
N HIS A 2 10.66 -19.39 5.63
CA HIS A 2 9.27 -19.56 5.22
C HIS A 2 8.49 -18.27 5.48
N ILE A 3 7.90 -17.72 4.41
CA ILE A 3 7.18 -16.46 4.43
C ILE A 3 5.71 -16.71 4.09
N LEU A 4 4.81 -16.21 4.95
CA LEU A 4 3.37 -16.28 4.76
C LEU A 4 2.80 -14.93 4.33
N PHE A 5 2.01 -14.91 3.27
CA PHE A 5 1.15 -13.78 2.91
C PHE A 5 -0.30 -14.05 3.31
N ILE A 6 -0.86 -13.20 4.17
CA ILE A 6 -2.28 -13.17 4.52
C ILE A 6 -2.92 -12.01 3.76
N GLY A 7 -3.71 -12.37 2.74
CA GLY A 7 -4.16 -11.44 1.71
C GLY A 7 -3.20 -11.43 0.53
N TYR A 8 -3.62 -12.05 -0.58
CA TYR A 8 -2.77 -12.27 -1.76
C TYR A 8 -3.29 -11.55 -3.01
N GLY A 9 -3.24 -10.21 -2.95
CA GLY A 9 -3.60 -9.31 -4.05
C GLY A 9 -2.40 -8.92 -4.93
N LYS A 10 -2.60 -7.92 -5.81
CA LYS A 10 -1.58 -7.46 -6.79
C LYS A 10 -0.25 -7.04 -6.16
N THR A 11 -0.30 -6.40 -4.99
CA THR A 11 0.91 -6.01 -4.25
C THR A 11 1.61 -7.25 -3.70
N SER A 12 0.87 -8.12 -2.99
CA SER A 12 1.42 -9.36 -2.41
C SER A 12 2.08 -10.26 -3.45
N GLN A 13 1.48 -10.41 -4.65
CA GLN A 13 2.06 -11.19 -5.75
C GLN A 13 3.45 -10.68 -6.17
N ARG A 14 3.62 -9.35 -6.28
CA ARG A 14 4.92 -8.75 -6.62
C ARG A 14 5.95 -8.96 -5.51
N VAL A 15 5.56 -8.76 -4.26
CA VAL A 15 6.45 -9.00 -3.11
C VAL A 15 6.86 -10.47 -3.05
N ALA A 16 5.89 -11.39 -3.18
CA ALA A 16 6.13 -12.83 -3.18
C ALA A 16 7.09 -13.26 -4.29
N LYS A 17 6.95 -12.70 -5.50
CA LYS A 17 7.90 -12.94 -6.59
C LYS A 17 9.33 -12.54 -6.20
N HIS A 18 9.53 -11.33 -5.69
CA HIS A 18 10.86 -10.87 -5.26
C HIS A 18 11.45 -11.78 -4.17
N LEU A 19 10.65 -12.15 -3.16
CA LEU A 19 11.11 -13.00 -2.07
C LEU A 19 11.40 -14.45 -2.52
N PHE A 20 10.65 -14.97 -3.48
CA PHE A 20 10.94 -16.25 -4.10
C PHE A 20 12.25 -16.23 -4.88
N GLU A 21 12.50 -15.17 -5.65
CA GLU A 21 13.77 -14.96 -6.37
C GLU A 21 14.97 -14.85 -5.41
N GLN A 22 14.75 -14.43 -4.16
CA GLN A 22 15.72 -14.46 -3.06
C GLN A 22 15.86 -15.85 -2.38
N GLY A 23 15.18 -16.87 -2.89
CA GLY A 23 15.27 -18.25 -2.39
C GLY A 23 14.42 -18.55 -1.16
N HIS A 24 13.41 -17.73 -0.85
CA HIS A 24 12.49 -17.99 0.25
C HIS A 24 11.35 -18.93 -0.15
N HIS A 25 10.86 -19.72 0.81
CA HIS A 25 9.67 -20.53 0.63
C HIS A 25 8.42 -19.67 0.89
N ILE A 26 7.51 -19.62 -0.08
CA ILE A 26 6.34 -18.74 -0.02
C ILE A 26 5.06 -19.55 0.16
N SER A 27 4.28 -19.19 1.18
CA SER A 27 2.90 -19.63 1.33
C SER A 27 1.95 -18.44 1.29
N THR A 28 0.76 -18.62 0.73
CA THR A 28 -0.18 -17.51 0.52
C THR A 28 -1.59 -17.92 0.91
N ILE A 29 -2.34 -16.97 1.46
CA ILE A 29 -3.73 -17.16 1.90
C ILE A 29 -4.61 -16.08 1.29
N SER A 30 -5.66 -16.53 0.59
CA SER A 30 -6.77 -15.68 0.15
C SER A 30 -8.03 -16.52 -0.01
N ARG A 31 -9.17 -15.86 -0.23
CA ARG A 31 -10.47 -16.53 -0.41
C ARG A 31 -10.73 -16.97 -1.86
N SER A 32 -9.91 -16.51 -2.79
CA SER A 32 -9.96 -16.91 -4.19
C SER A 32 -8.70 -17.67 -4.54
N GLU A 33 -8.86 -18.64 -5.45
CA GLU A 33 -7.77 -19.46 -5.95
C GLU A 33 -6.69 -18.61 -6.63
N LYS A 34 -5.45 -19.10 -6.51
CA LYS A 34 -4.23 -18.50 -7.04
C LYS A 34 -3.34 -19.61 -7.54
N THR A 35 -2.72 -19.38 -8.69
CA THR A 35 -1.96 -20.38 -9.45
C THR A 35 -0.52 -19.96 -9.70
N ASP A 36 -0.04 -18.96 -8.95
CA ASP A 36 1.34 -18.47 -9.02
C ASP A 36 2.32 -19.61 -8.71
N CYS A 37 3.14 -20.01 -9.70
CA CYS A 37 4.02 -21.18 -9.61
C CYS A 37 5.13 -21.06 -8.55
N TYR A 38 5.36 -19.85 -8.04
CA TYR A 38 6.38 -19.53 -7.05
C TYR A 38 5.85 -19.51 -5.60
N ALA A 39 4.59 -19.91 -5.37
CA ALA A 39 3.98 -19.95 -4.04
C ALA A 39 3.04 -21.14 -3.85
N THR A 40 3.04 -21.72 -2.65
CA THR A 40 2.01 -22.68 -2.25
C THR A 40 0.78 -21.91 -1.76
N HIS A 41 -0.34 -22.04 -2.46
CA HIS A 41 -1.57 -21.33 -2.13
C HIS A 41 -2.52 -22.15 -1.26
N TYR A 42 -3.10 -21.50 -0.25
CA TYR A 42 -4.11 -22.07 0.63
C TYR A 42 -5.35 -21.18 0.61
N MET A 43 -6.45 -21.71 0.08
CA MET A 43 -7.71 -20.99 0.04
C MET A 43 -8.39 -21.06 1.41
N GLN A 44 -8.35 -19.96 2.17
CA GLN A 44 -8.94 -19.87 3.50
C GLN A 44 -9.57 -18.49 3.75
N ASP A 45 -10.48 -18.43 4.73
CA ASP A 45 -10.98 -17.19 5.29
C ASP A 45 -10.17 -16.81 6.54
N ILE A 46 -9.77 -15.55 6.65
CA ILE A 46 -8.96 -15.07 7.78
C ILE A 46 -9.67 -15.21 9.13
N HIS A 47 -11.00 -15.22 9.17
CA HIS A 47 -11.76 -15.41 10.41
C HIS A 47 -11.80 -16.86 10.88
N LYS A 48 -11.35 -17.80 10.04
CA LYS A 48 -11.27 -19.24 10.33
C LYS A 48 -9.90 -19.80 9.94
N LEU A 49 -8.86 -18.98 10.10
CA LEU A 49 -7.50 -19.29 9.67
C LEU A 49 -6.96 -20.52 10.41
N ASP A 50 -6.44 -21.49 9.67
CA ASP A 50 -5.76 -22.67 10.20
C ASP A 50 -4.40 -22.82 9.53
N LEU A 51 -3.34 -22.67 10.33
CA LEU A 51 -1.95 -22.77 9.91
C LEU A 51 -1.25 -24.04 10.43
N SER A 52 -1.98 -24.93 11.12
CA SER A 52 -1.40 -26.10 11.81
C SER A 52 -0.66 -27.08 10.90
N LYS A 53 -1.00 -27.11 9.60
CA LYS A 53 -0.37 -27.99 8.59
C LYS A 53 0.80 -27.33 7.86
N LEU A 54 1.07 -26.06 8.10
CA LEU A 54 2.17 -25.36 7.45
C LEU A 54 3.47 -25.61 8.22
N ASN A 55 4.58 -25.63 7.50
CA ASN A 55 5.91 -25.60 8.11
C ASN A 55 6.07 -24.35 9.02
N PRO A 56 7.06 -24.33 9.94
CA PRO A 56 7.32 -23.17 10.78
C PRO A 56 7.50 -21.88 9.96
N ILE A 57 6.72 -20.85 10.27
CA ILE A 57 6.68 -19.57 9.54
C ILE A 57 7.58 -18.56 10.25
N ASP A 58 8.51 -17.96 9.52
CA ASP A 58 9.44 -16.95 10.03
C ASP A 58 8.84 -15.54 9.90
N VAL A 59 8.28 -15.22 8.73
CA VAL A 59 7.84 -13.85 8.38
C VAL A 59 6.41 -13.88 7.87
N VAL A 60 5.61 -12.93 8.33
CA VAL A 60 4.20 -12.78 7.93
C VAL A 60 3.98 -11.42 7.30
N TYR A 61 3.34 -11.38 6.14
CA TYR A 61 2.79 -10.17 5.54
C TYR A 61 1.28 -10.17 5.71
N VAL A 62 0.75 -9.11 6.30
CA VAL A 62 -0.69 -8.87 6.42
C VAL A 62 -1.05 -7.76 5.45
N ILE A 63 -1.56 -8.15 4.27
CA ILE A 63 -1.90 -7.25 3.16
C ILE A 63 -3.35 -7.48 2.77
N LEU A 64 -4.24 -7.01 3.63
CA LEU A 64 -5.68 -7.21 3.51
C LEU A 64 -6.33 -6.03 2.78
N ALA A 65 -7.44 -6.33 2.11
CA ALA A 65 -8.34 -5.32 1.55
C ALA A 65 -9.80 -5.79 1.73
N PRO A 66 -10.71 -4.91 2.15
CA PRO A 66 -12.11 -5.26 2.28
C PRO A 66 -12.73 -5.58 0.90
N LYS A 67 -13.65 -6.55 0.84
CA LYS A 67 -14.35 -6.93 -0.41
C LYS A 67 -15.22 -5.81 -0.96
N GLN A 68 -15.75 -5.00 -0.07
CA GLN A 68 -16.74 -3.98 -0.34
C GLN A 68 -16.33 -2.69 0.34
N SER A 69 -16.85 -1.57 -0.14
CA SER A 69 -16.72 -0.30 0.56
C SER A 69 -17.68 -0.27 1.76
N GLY A 70 -17.34 0.52 2.78
CA GLY A 70 -18.18 0.67 3.96
C GLY A 70 -17.42 0.42 5.26
N ILE A 71 -17.94 0.97 6.35
CA ILE A 71 -17.28 0.93 7.66
C ILE A 71 -17.30 -0.48 8.24
N ASP A 72 -18.40 -1.20 8.13
CA ASP A 72 -18.51 -2.58 8.61
C ASP A 72 -17.53 -3.51 7.90
N ALA A 73 -17.37 -3.36 6.59
CA ALA A 73 -16.39 -4.15 5.82
C ALA A 73 -14.94 -3.83 6.25
N TYR A 74 -14.66 -2.58 6.59
CA TYR A 74 -13.36 -2.15 7.14
C TYR A 74 -13.12 -2.74 8.53
N GLN A 75 -14.08 -2.61 9.45
CA GLN A 75 -14.03 -3.17 10.80
C GLN A 75 -13.80 -4.69 10.74
N HIS A 76 -14.62 -5.39 9.96
CA HIS A 76 -14.54 -6.84 9.77
C HIS A 76 -13.16 -7.27 9.27
N THR A 77 -12.63 -6.57 8.26
CA THR A 77 -11.35 -6.95 7.65
C THR A 77 -10.15 -6.60 8.53
N TYR A 78 -10.11 -5.40 9.10
CA TYR A 78 -8.92 -4.84 9.72
C TYR A 78 -8.87 -4.99 11.24
N LEU A 79 -9.98 -5.26 11.91
CA LEU A 79 -10.03 -5.43 13.36
C LEU A 79 -10.48 -6.83 13.74
N ASP A 80 -11.65 -7.25 13.27
CA ASP A 80 -12.23 -8.55 13.64
C ASP A 80 -11.42 -9.73 13.07
N GLY A 81 -10.62 -9.48 12.02
CA GLY A 81 -9.69 -10.46 11.44
C GLY A 81 -8.40 -10.65 12.24
N ILE A 82 -8.03 -9.73 13.13
CA ILE A 82 -6.73 -9.79 13.84
C ILE A 82 -6.67 -10.97 14.79
N GLU A 83 -7.67 -11.14 15.66
CA GLU A 83 -7.62 -12.16 16.72
C GLU A 83 -7.52 -13.59 16.17
N PRO A 84 -8.29 -14.00 15.15
CA PRO A 84 -8.10 -15.30 14.49
C PRO A 84 -6.69 -15.50 13.92
N ILE A 85 -6.13 -14.47 13.26
CA ILE A 85 -4.77 -14.53 12.71
C ILE A 85 -3.75 -14.72 13.83
N VAL A 86 -3.81 -13.87 14.87
CA VAL A 86 -2.91 -13.93 16.03
C VAL A 86 -2.97 -15.31 16.69
N LYS A 87 -4.16 -15.88 16.87
CA LYS A 87 -4.34 -17.22 17.44
C LYS A 87 -3.63 -18.28 16.61
N ALA A 88 -3.76 -18.25 15.29
CA ALA A 88 -3.13 -19.22 14.40
C ALA A 88 -1.60 -19.08 14.38
N LEU A 89 -1.08 -17.85 14.46
CA LEU A 89 0.36 -17.58 14.43
C LEU A 89 1.11 -18.03 15.70
N LYS A 90 0.42 -18.28 16.82
CA LYS A 90 1.05 -18.75 18.08
C LYS A 90 1.83 -20.06 17.93
N LEU A 91 1.51 -20.87 16.92
CA LEU A 91 2.18 -22.14 16.64
C LEU A 91 3.49 -21.98 15.85
N HIS A 92 3.82 -20.77 15.39
CA HIS A 92 4.96 -20.52 14.51
C HIS A 92 5.99 -19.59 15.17
N PRO A 93 7.28 -19.76 14.86
CA PRO A 93 8.37 -18.93 15.40
C PRO A 93 8.49 -17.58 14.67
N VAL A 94 7.37 -16.85 14.58
CA VAL A 94 7.30 -15.61 13.79
C VAL A 94 8.26 -14.57 14.37
N ARG A 95 9.25 -14.17 13.55
CA ARG A 95 10.26 -13.16 13.90
C ARG A 95 9.92 -11.77 13.36
N ARG A 96 9.02 -11.67 12.38
CA ARG A 96 8.61 -10.39 11.76
C ARG A 96 7.19 -10.45 11.21
N ILE A 97 6.40 -9.42 11.49
CA ILE A 97 5.04 -9.23 10.96
C ILE A 97 4.98 -7.87 10.28
N ILE A 98 4.79 -7.86 8.96
CA ILE A 98 4.74 -6.66 8.14
C ILE A 98 3.27 -6.39 7.82
N VAL A 99 2.72 -5.34 8.41
CA VAL A 99 1.30 -4.99 8.30
C VAL A 99 1.14 -3.78 7.40
N VAL A 100 0.41 -3.93 6.30
CA VAL A 100 0.12 -2.81 5.39
C VAL A 100 -1.12 -2.06 5.88
N SER A 101 -0.89 -0.84 6.36
CA SER A 101 -1.87 0.17 6.74
C SER A 101 -2.03 1.18 5.59
N SER A 102 -2.29 2.45 5.90
CA SER A 102 -2.41 3.54 4.92
C SER A 102 -2.04 4.88 5.55
N THR A 103 -1.55 5.82 4.74
CA THR A 103 -1.37 7.21 5.18
C THR A 103 -2.68 7.95 5.50
N ARG A 104 -3.85 7.30 5.34
CA ARG A 104 -5.15 7.82 5.81
C ARG A 104 -5.19 8.07 7.32
N VAL A 105 -4.31 7.43 8.10
CA VAL A 105 -4.22 7.65 9.54
C VAL A 105 -3.80 9.08 9.91
N TYR A 106 -3.20 9.82 8.97
CA TYR A 106 -2.89 11.24 9.12
C TYR A 106 -4.08 12.07 8.63
N GLY A 107 -4.67 12.89 9.48
CA GLY A 107 -5.93 13.60 9.19
C GLY A 107 -5.77 14.98 8.57
N GLU A 108 -4.54 15.46 8.43
CA GLU A 108 -4.21 16.75 7.85
C GLU A 108 -4.73 16.86 6.41
N ASN A 109 -5.30 18.04 6.09
CA ASN A 109 -6.07 18.29 4.87
C ASN A 109 -6.03 19.75 4.36
N ALA A 110 -5.11 20.58 4.84
CA ALA A 110 -4.87 21.96 4.41
C ALA A 110 -3.52 22.15 3.69
N GLY A 111 -2.92 21.06 3.20
CA GLY A 111 -1.64 21.06 2.48
C GLY A 111 -0.41 20.97 3.39
N GLU A 112 -0.60 20.56 4.65
CA GLU A 112 0.44 20.39 5.64
C GLU A 112 1.47 19.33 5.21
N ARG A 113 2.70 19.48 5.69
CA ARG A 113 3.77 18.49 5.52
C ARG A 113 3.61 17.39 6.57
N ILE A 114 3.66 16.14 6.12
CA ILE A 114 3.61 14.92 6.94
C ILE A 114 4.84 14.07 6.66
N ASP A 115 5.39 13.48 7.71
CA ASP A 115 6.49 12.53 7.66
C ASP A 115 6.36 11.42 8.72
N ASP A 116 7.38 10.57 8.81
CA ASP A 116 7.40 9.42 9.72
C ASP A 116 7.34 9.78 11.21
N GLU A 117 7.64 11.04 11.58
CA GLU A 117 7.62 11.54 12.96
C GLU A 117 6.33 12.33 13.28
N SER A 118 5.50 12.58 12.26
CA SER A 118 4.24 13.30 12.42
C SER A 118 3.24 12.54 13.28
N VAL A 119 2.49 13.27 14.10
CA VAL A 119 1.49 12.68 15.01
C VAL A 119 0.33 12.10 14.22
N ILE A 120 -0.05 10.87 14.54
CA ILE A 120 -1.17 10.19 13.88
C ILE A 120 -2.50 10.68 14.48
N LYS A 121 -3.25 11.44 13.69
CA LYS A 121 -4.54 12.04 14.08
C LYS A 121 -5.60 11.81 12.99
N PRO A 122 -6.20 10.61 12.89
CA PRO A 122 -7.24 10.36 11.90
C PRO A 122 -8.46 11.27 12.15
N ILE A 123 -9.13 11.67 11.07
CA ILE A 123 -10.31 12.55 11.08
C ILE A 123 -11.58 11.88 10.55
N ASP A 124 -11.46 10.62 10.11
CA ASP A 124 -12.58 9.83 9.62
C ASP A 124 -12.55 8.41 10.19
N GLU A 125 -13.71 7.74 10.17
CA GLU A 125 -13.90 6.44 10.80
C GLU A 125 -12.97 5.35 10.23
N GLN A 126 -12.68 5.38 8.92
CA GLN A 126 -11.76 4.43 8.30
C GLN A 126 -10.31 4.65 8.78
N GLY A 127 -9.89 5.91 8.93
CA GLY A 127 -8.62 6.27 9.54
C GLY A 127 -8.52 5.85 11.00
N HIS A 128 -9.61 5.98 11.78
CA HIS A 128 -9.67 5.49 13.16
C HIS A 128 -9.56 3.97 13.23
N ILE A 129 -10.23 3.22 12.35
CA ILE A 129 -10.14 1.76 12.25
C ILE A 129 -8.70 1.33 11.94
N LEU A 130 -8.06 1.97 10.94
CA LEU A 130 -6.68 1.67 10.58
C LEU A 130 -5.72 1.96 11.75
N ARG A 131 -5.90 3.06 12.48
CA ARG A 131 -5.08 3.35 13.65
C ARG A 131 -5.28 2.31 14.76
N LYS A 132 -6.52 1.88 15.01
CA LYS A 132 -6.81 0.77 15.96
C LYS A 132 -6.13 -0.52 15.52
N MET A 133 -6.17 -0.85 14.23
CA MET A 133 -5.49 -2.04 13.67
C MET A 133 -3.99 -1.98 13.93
N GLU A 134 -3.34 -0.84 13.64
CA GLU A 134 -1.90 -0.66 13.91
C GLU A 134 -1.56 -0.90 15.38
N LEU A 135 -2.33 -0.32 16.29
CA LEU A 135 -2.13 -0.45 17.73
C LEU A 135 -2.34 -1.88 18.23
N LEU A 136 -3.34 -2.59 17.71
CA LEU A 136 -3.60 -3.99 18.06
C LEU A 136 -2.46 -4.91 17.63
N TRP A 137 -1.96 -4.77 16.40
CA TRP A 137 -0.80 -5.53 15.94
C TRP A 137 0.44 -5.28 16.80
N GLN A 138 0.71 -4.01 17.11
CA GLN A 138 1.80 -3.62 18.00
C GLN A 138 1.59 -4.10 19.45
N SER A 139 0.35 -4.31 19.89
CA SER A 139 0.04 -4.85 21.22
C SER A 139 0.28 -6.37 21.27
N TYR A 140 -0.21 -7.11 20.27
CA TYR A 140 -0.03 -8.57 20.21
C TYR A 140 1.42 -8.99 19.92
N TYR A 141 2.13 -8.22 19.09
CA TYR A 141 3.49 -8.51 18.64
C TYR A 141 4.37 -7.23 18.68
N PRO A 142 4.75 -6.75 19.88
CA PRO A 142 5.41 -5.45 20.05
C PRO A 142 6.80 -5.35 19.43
N GLU A 143 7.54 -6.47 19.36
CA GLU A 143 8.90 -6.52 18.83
C GLU A 143 8.94 -6.94 17.36
N GLN A 144 7.96 -7.73 16.90
CA GLN A 144 7.94 -8.31 15.55
C GLN A 144 7.22 -7.41 14.54
N THR A 145 6.31 -6.55 14.99
CA THR A 145 5.43 -5.78 14.10
C THR A 145 6.14 -4.58 13.46
N ILE A 146 6.05 -4.48 12.13
CA ILE A 146 6.41 -3.30 11.34
C ILE A 146 5.17 -2.83 10.60
N ILE A 147 4.77 -1.58 10.85
CA ILE A 147 3.64 -0.95 10.17
C ILE A 147 4.09 -0.22 8.91
N ILE A 148 3.48 -0.54 7.77
CA ILE A 148 3.78 0.10 6.49
C ILE A 148 2.60 0.97 6.06
N ARG A 149 2.83 2.26 5.83
CA ARG A 149 1.81 3.24 5.42
C ARG A 149 2.11 3.73 4.01
N PRO A 150 1.77 2.96 2.97
CA PRO A 150 1.92 3.42 1.60
C PRO A 150 0.98 4.59 1.33
N THR A 151 1.47 5.53 0.52
CA THR A 151 0.64 6.56 -0.13
C THR A 151 -0.17 5.94 -1.29
N GLY A 152 -0.77 6.76 -2.16
CA GLY A 152 -1.58 6.25 -3.28
C GLY A 152 -0.80 5.31 -4.20
N ILE A 153 -1.13 4.02 -4.18
CA ILE A 153 -0.45 3.02 -5.01
C ILE A 153 -0.91 3.16 -6.47
N TYR A 154 0.04 3.33 -7.39
CA TYR A 154 -0.22 3.38 -8.83
C TYR A 154 0.60 2.33 -9.60
N GLY A 155 0.43 2.26 -10.93
CA GLY A 155 1.18 1.37 -11.83
C GLY A 155 0.32 0.37 -12.60
N THR A 156 -0.88 0.05 -12.10
CA THR A 156 -1.73 -1.00 -12.73
C THR A 156 -2.95 -0.50 -13.49
N SER A 157 -3.29 0.80 -13.41
CA SER A 157 -4.42 1.35 -14.18
C SER A 157 -4.28 2.85 -14.37
N ILE A 158 -3.62 3.22 -15.48
CA ILE A 158 -3.57 4.60 -15.94
C ILE A 158 -4.93 5.10 -16.45
N LEU A 159 -5.79 4.18 -16.89
CA LEU A 159 -7.11 4.45 -17.44
C LEU A 159 -7.98 5.29 -16.52
N ARG A 160 -7.88 5.10 -15.20
CA ARG A 160 -8.63 5.93 -14.24
C ARG A 160 -8.21 7.39 -14.26
N LEU A 161 -6.91 7.68 -14.33
CA LEU A 161 -6.38 9.05 -14.41
C LEU A 161 -6.69 9.66 -15.78
N LYS A 162 -6.54 8.88 -16.85
CA LYS A 162 -6.94 9.29 -18.20
C LYS A 162 -8.42 9.68 -18.26
N LYS A 163 -9.32 8.81 -17.80
CA LYS A 163 -10.77 9.08 -17.76
C LYS A 163 -11.09 10.30 -16.90
N LEU A 164 -10.41 10.46 -15.75
CA LEU A 164 -10.58 11.64 -14.92
C LEU A 164 -10.15 12.91 -15.65
N ALA A 165 -9.05 12.88 -16.39
CA ALA A 165 -8.58 14.02 -17.20
C ALA A 165 -9.54 14.36 -18.36
N GLU A 166 -10.12 13.35 -19.01
CA GLU A 166 -11.16 13.52 -20.05
C GLU A 166 -12.43 14.18 -19.52
N GLN A 167 -12.79 13.94 -18.25
CA GLN A 167 -14.03 14.40 -17.64
C GLN A 167 -13.90 15.71 -16.84
N THR A 168 -12.68 16.18 -16.58
CA THR A 168 -12.43 17.32 -15.70
C THR A 168 -12.18 18.59 -16.49
N GLN A 169 -13.13 19.53 -16.48
CA GLN A 169 -12.94 20.87 -17.04
C GLN A 169 -12.60 21.92 -15.97
N ASN A 170 -13.09 21.74 -14.75
CA ASN A 170 -12.84 22.63 -13.62
C ASN A 170 -12.35 21.81 -12.44
N TYR A 171 -11.31 22.28 -11.76
CA TYR A 171 -10.77 21.64 -10.56
C TYR A 171 -10.88 22.59 -9.35
N PRO A 172 -11.43 22.16 -8.21
CA PRO A 172 -11.91 23.08 -7.18
C PRO A 172 -10.78 23.79 -6.40
N ALA A 173 -9.65 23.12 -6.16
CA ALA A 173 -8.60 23.57 -5.26
C ALA A 173 -7.25 22.93 -5.59
N ILE A 174 -6.16 23.44 -5.03
CA ILE A 174 -4.84 22.80 -5.07
C ILE A 174 -4.85 21.61 -4.10
N HIS A 175 -5.35 20.46 -4.56
CA HIS A 175 -5.40 19.22 -3.78
C HIS A 175 -4.10 18.42 -3.94
N PHE A 176 -3.29 18.32 -2.88
CA PHE A 176 -2.06 17.53 -2.90
C PHE A 176 -2.36 16.04 -2.94
N SER A 177 -1.75 15.37 -3.91
CA SER A 177 -1.78 13.91 -4.05
C SER A 177 -0.38 13.33 -3.81
N ASN A 178 -0.33 12.14 -3.22
CA ASN A 178 0.90 11.45 -2.86
C ASN A 178 0.84 10.04 -3.43
N ARG A 179 1.97 9.50 -3.86
CA ARG A 179 1.98 8.23 -4.59
C ARG A 179 3.25 7.41 -4.39
N ILE A 180 3.10 6.11 -4.58
CA ILE A 180 4.19 5.16 -4.68
C ILE A 180 3.87 4.17 -5.81
N HIS A 181 4.85 3.85 -6.64
CA HIS A 181 4.66 2.85 -7.67
C HIS A 181 4.52 1.47 -7.02
N ILE A 182 3.65 0.61 -7.54
CA ILE A 182 3.42 -0.71 -6.95
C ILE A 182 4.69 -1.57 -6.92
N ASP A 183 5.57 -1.43 -7.90
CA ASP A 183 6.82 -2.20 -7.96
C ASP A 183 7.86 -1.65 -6.97
N ASP A 184 7.96 -0.32 -6.78
CA ASP A 184 8.79 0.27 -5.73
C ASP A 184 8.29 -0.12 -4.33
N LEU A 185 6.96 -0.11 -4.12
CA LEU A 185 6.37 -0.59 -2.87
C LEU A 185 6.71 -2.07 -2.66
N ALA A 186 6.60 -2.90 -3.69
CA ALA A 186 6.89 -4.32 -3.58
C ALA A 186 8.37 -4.59 -3.28
N LYS A 187 9.27 -3.87 -3.93
CA LYS A 187 10.72 -3.91 -3.71
C LYS A 187 11.07 -3.50 -2.28
N PHE A 188 10.47 -2.44 -1.76
CA PHE A 188 10.70 -2.04 -0.37
C PHE A 188 10.16 -3.06 0.62
N LEU A 189 8.95 -3.58 0.39
CA LEU A 189 8.38 -4.64 1.22
C LEU A 189 9.30 -5.88 1.23
N ALA A 190 9.85 -6.27 0.09
CA ALA A 190 10.75 -7.41 -0.03
C ALA A 190 12.12 -7.21 0.66
N LEU A 191 12.54 -5.96 0.91
CA LEU A 191 13.74 -5.65 1.69
C LEU A 191 13.52 -5.85 3.20
N LEU A 192 12.28 -5.71 3.66
CA LEU A 192 11.97 -5.70 5.09
C LEU A 192 12.37 -6.98 5.82
N PRO A 193 12.27 -8.23 5.32
CA PRO A 193 12.66 -9.43 6.08
C PRO A 193 14.13 -9.44 6.49
N GLU A 194 15.01 -8.80 5.71
CA GLU A 194 16.47 -8.83 5.89
C GLU A 194 17.00 -7.58 6.59
N LEU A 195 16.18 -6.54 6.76
CA LEU A 195 16.60 -5.30 7.37
C LEU A 195 16.91 -5.50 8.86
N GLU A 196 18.21 -5.46 9.23
CA GLU A 196 18.69 -5.69 10.60
C GLU A 196 18.12 -4.67 11.59
N LYS A 197 18.17 -3.38 11.23
CA LYS A 197 17.70 -2.26 12.06
C LYS A 197 16.42 -1.65 11.51
N ALA A 198 15.37 -2.48 11.42
CA ALA A 198 14.06 -2.00 11.01
C ALA A 198 13.43 -1.10 12.07
N GLN A 199 12.80 -0.01 11.62
CA GLN A 199 11.97 0.86 12.44
C GLN A 199 10.59 0.22 12.65
N LYS A 200 9.88 0.61 13.71
CA LYS A 200 8.53 0.10 14.01
C LYS A 200 7.48 0.46 12.95
N SER A 201 7.76 1.49 12.14
CA SER A 201 6.87 1.88 11.05
C SER A 201 7.59 2.69 9.97
N TYR A 202 7.06 2.62 8.75
CA TYR A 202 7.51 3.37 7.58
C TYR A 202 6.32 3.94 6.81
N ILE A 203 6.38 5.22 6.48
CA ILE A 203 5.67 5.77 5.32
C ILE A 203 6.37 5.27 4.05
N VAL A 204 5.60 4.95 3.02
CA VAL A 204 6.16 4.60 1.70
C VAL A 204 5.56 5.54 0.64
N SER A 205 6.39 6.43 0.14
CA SER A 205 6.06 7.51 -0.79
C SER A 205 7.24 7.75 -1.70
N ASN A 206 7.01 8.22 -2.93
CA ASN A 206 8.08 8.66 -3.83
C ASN A 206 8.70 10.01 -3.41
N ASN A 207 8.24 10.62 -2.30
CA ASN A 207 8.71 11.91 -1.79
C ASN A 207 8.53 13.09 -2.76
N ALA A 208 7.61 12.96 -3.73
CA ALA A 208 7.22 14.01 -4.65
C ALA A 208 5.70 14.26 -4.59
N PRO A 209 5.19 14.94 -3.54
CA PRO A 209 3.80 15.37 -3.49
C PRO A 209 3.48 16.28 -4.68
N LEU A 210 2.42 15.98 -5.40
CA LEU A 210 2.01 16.72 -6.60
C LEU A 210 0.52 17.09 -6.51
N PRO A 211 0.15 18.35 -6.80
CA PRO A 211 -1.25 18.73 -6.93
C PRO A 211 -1.96 17.91 -8.03
N MET A 212 -3.11 17.32 -7.70
CA MET A 212 -3.85 16.47 -8.64
C MET A 212 -4.18 17.20 -9.95
N HIS A 213 -4.50 18.50 -9.89
CA HIS A 213 -4.79 19.29 -11.07
C HIS A 213 -3.61 19.37 -12.06
N GLU A 214 -2.36 19.39 -11.58
CA GLU A 214 -1.17 19.39 -12.43
C GLU A 214 -1.00 18.05 -13.16
N ILE A 215 -1.33 16.94 -12.49
CA ILE A 215 -1.32 15.61 -13.13
C ILE A 215 -2.38 15.55 -14.22
N LEU A 216 -3.59 16.04 -13.95
CA LEU A 216 -4.66 16.06 -14.94
C LEU A 216 -4.32 16.96 -16.13
N LEU A 217 -3.73 18.14 -15.88
CA LEU A 217 -3.22 19.02 -16.94
C LEU A 217 -2.18 18.32 -17.81
N TRP A 218 -1.24 17.58 -17.20
CA TRP A 218 -0.28 16.77 -17.96
C TRP A 218 -0.99 15.76 -18.86
N PHE A 219 -1.98 15.02 -18.35
CA PHE A 219 -2.77 14.09 -19.17
C PHE A 219 -3.51 14.81 -20.31
N GLN A 220 -4.14 15.95 -20.03
CA GLN A 220 -4.86 16.74 -21.04
C GLN A 220 -3.92 17.25 -22.14
N GLN A 221 -2.70 17.66 -21.79
CA GLN A 221 -1.66 18.01 -22.76
C GLN A 221 -1.26 16.81 -23.63
N GLN A 222 -0.96 15.65 -23.02
CA GLN A 222 -0.60 14.44 -23.77
C GLN A 222 -1.71 13.97 -24.72
N LEU A 223 -2.97 14.13 -24.32
CA LEU A 223 -4.15 13.69 -25.06
C LEU A 223 -4.74 14.76 -25.99
N LYS A 224 -4.14 15.97 -26.05
CA LYS A 224 -4.65 17.13 -26.80
C LYS A 224 -6.09 17.52 -26.45
N LEU A 225 -6.43 17.45 -25.17
CA LEU A 225 -7.73 17.82 -24.62
C LEU A 225 -7.71 19.30 -24.18
N PRO A 226 -8.89 19.95 -24.05
CA PRO A 226 -9.00 21.24 -23.38
C PRO A 226 -8.40 21.18 -21.98
N LEU A 227 -7.60 22.18 -21.64
CA LEU A 227 -6.97 22.27 -20.32
C LEU A 227 -8.01 22.70 -19.28
N LEU A 228 -7.99 22.03 -18.13
CA LEU A 228 -8.85 22.39 -17.02
C LEU A 228 -8.51 23.78 -16.46
N GLN A 229 -9.50 24.40 -15.82
CA GLN A 229 -9.32 25.63 -15.05
C GLN A 229 -9.32 25.34 -13.56
N LEU A 230 -8.35 25.92 -12.84
CA LEU A 230 -8.29 25.85 -11.38
C LEU A 230 -9.18 26.95 -10.78
N ALA A 231 -10.21 26.55 -10.03
CA ALA A 231 -11.20 27.47 -9.47
C ALA A 231 -10.68 28.26 -8.26
N SER A 232 -9.78 27.66 -7.46
CA SER A 232 -9.24 28.28 -6.24
C SER A 232 -7.80 27.86 -5.98
N ARG A 233 -7.03 28.78 -5.38
CA ARG A 233 -5.68 28.52 -4.86
C ARG A 233 -5.66 27.95 -3.43
N GLN A 234 -6.84 27.71 -2.84
CA GLN A 234 -6.93 27.01 -1.56
C GLN A 234 -6.22 25.65 -1.66
N ARG A 235 -5.42 25.33 -0.64
CA ARG A 235 -4.72 24.04 -0.55
C ARG A 235 -5.56 23.05 0.22
N THR A 236 -5.63 21.81 -0.28
CA THR A 236 -6.27 20.68 0.41
C THR A 236 -5.40 19.44 0.31
N GLY A 237 -5.74 18.39 1.05
CA GLY A 237 -4.89 17.21 1.18
C GLY A 237 -3.66 17.49 2.04
N LYS A 238 -2.60 16.72 1.83
CA LYS A 238 -1.36 16.79 2.61
C LYS A 238 -0.16 16.41 1.74
N GLN A 239 1.02 16.83 2.13
CA GLN A 239 2.28 16.56 1.44
C GLN A 239 3.10 15.56 2.24
N ILE A 240 3.22 14.33 1.75
CA ILE A 240 3.73 13.20 2.52
C ILE A 240 5.14 12.81 2.10
N TYR A 241 6.04 12.73 3.08
CA TYR A 241 7.45 12.40 2.91
C TYR A 241 7.85 11.20 3.78
N ALA A 242 8.34 10.15 3.13
CA ALA A 242 8.92 8.96 3.73
C ALA A 242 10.40 9.21 4.09
N THR A 243 10.65 9.86 5.22
CA THR A 243 12.00 10.18 5.71
C THR A 243 12.75 8.92 6.17
N ARG A 244 12.05 7.98 6.82
CA ARG A 244 12.64 6.70 7.25
C ARG A 244 12.92 5.74 6.09
N LEU A 245 12.16 5.83 5.01
CA LEU A 245 12.44 5.03 3.80
C LEU A 245 13.81 5.42 3.22
N LEU A 246 14.09 6.71 3.12
CA LEU A 246 15.37 7.20 2.58
C LEU A 246 16.57 6.75 3.41
N SER A 247 16.43 6.66 4.73
CA SER A 247 17.53 6.23 5.60
C SER A 247 17.87 4.74 5.47
N THR A 248 17.03 3.93 4.80
CA THR A 248 17.34 2.54 4.47
C THR A 248 18.27 2.40 3.25
N GLY A 249 18.57 3.49 2.54
CA GLY A 249 19.30 3.44 1.27
C GLY A 249 18.47 2.92 0.09
N PHE A 250 17.14 2.83 0.26
CA PHE A 250 16.22 2.39 -0.78
C PHE A 250 16.35 3.23 -2.06
N ARG A 251 16.41 2.56 -3.22
CA ARG A 251 16.48 3.19 -4.54
C ARG A 251 15.20 2.94 -5.31
N PHE A 252 14.54 4.03 -5.69
CA PHE A 252 13.35 4.02 -6.52
C PHE A 252 13.70 3.73 -7.98
N ASP A 253 12.95 2.82 -8.58
CA ASP A 253 12.99 2.58 -10.01
C ASP A 253 11.95 3.49 -10.73
N HIS A 254 10.89 3.90 -10.02
CA HIS A 254 9.77 4.69 -10.54
C HIS A 254 9.57 6.02 -9.77
N LEU A 255 10.64 6.80 -9.65
CA LEU A 255 10.63 8.07 -8.91
C LEU A 255 9.73 9.12 -9.56
N ILE A 256 9.82 9.26 -10.89
CA ILE A 256 9.09 10.26 -11.69
C ILE A 256 7.86 9.61 -12.33
N CYS A 257 6.70 9.74 -11.69
CA CYS A 257 5.48 9.05 -12.13
C CYS A 257 5.02 9.40 -13.56
N PHE A 258 5.40 10.56 -14.08
CA PHE A 258 5.05 10.96 -15.46
C PHE A 258 5.73 10.08 -16.51
N ASN A 259 6.89 9.49 -16.22
CA ASN A 259 7.53 8.53 -17.12
C ASN A 259 6.67 7.27 -17.26
N ASP A 260 6.15 6.77 -16.13
CA ASP A 260 5.26 5.60 -16.09
C ASP A 260 3.91 5.89 -16.74
N TYR A 261 3.41 7.12 -16.57
CA TYR A 261 2.19 7.54 -17.25
C TYR A 261 2.38 7.63 -18.75
N ALA A 262 3.51 8.15 -19.23
CA ALA A 262 3.80 8.21 -20.66
C ALA A 262 3.87 6.80 -21.25
N ALA A 263 4.58 5.88 -20.58
CA ALA A 263 4.65 4.47 -20.98
C ALA A 263 3.26 3.81 -21.03
N GLY A 264 2.44 4.02 -20.00
CA GLY A 264 1.07 3.47 -19.94
C GLY A 264 0.14 4.04 -21.02
N LEU A 265 0.29 5.30 -21.43
CA LEU A 265 -0.48 5.89 -22.53
C LEU A 265 -0.07 5.33 -23.89
N ALA A 266 1.21 5.02 -24.10
CA ALA A 266 1.71 4.46 -25.36
C ALA A 266 1.16 3.05 -25.61
N VAL A 267 1.14 2.19 -24.59
CA VAL A 267 0.61 0.81 -24.70
C VAL A 267 -0.86 0.82 -25.11
N HIS A 268 -1.69 1.66 -24.50
CA HIS A 268 -3.13 1.72 -24.81
C HIS A 268 -3.49 2.48 -26.10
N SER A 269 -2.52 3.18 -26.70
CA SER A 269 -2.73 3.79 -28.03
C SER A 269 -2.59 2.75 -29.16
N ASN A 270 -1.86 1.66 -28.92
CA ASN A 270 -1.62 0.59 -29.89
C ASN A 270 -2.66 -0.55 -29.86
N GLU A 271 -3.65 -0.47 -28.95
CA GLU A 271 -4.77 -1.44 -28.85
C GLU A 271 -6.04 -0.95 -29.56
N LYS A 272 -5.95 0.09 -30.40
CA LYS A 272 -7.03 0.61 -31.26
C LYS A 272 -6.70 0.42 -32.73
#